data_AF-A0A2V6XJL2-F1
#
_entry.id   AF-A0A2V6XJL2-F1
#
_cell.length_a   1.000
_cell.length_b   1.000
_cell.length_c   1.000
_cell.angle_alpha   90.00
_cell.angle_beta   90.00
_cell.angle_gamma   90.00
#
_symmetry.space_group_name_H-M   'P 1'
#
loop_
_entity.id
_entity.type
_entity.pdbx_description
1 polymer ?
#
loop_
_entity_poly.entity_id
_entity_poly.type
_entity_poly.pdbx_seq_one_letter_code
_entity_poly.pdbx_strand_id
1 'polypeptide(L)'
;SLLNTMRRLLAARRTSPVFGRGGIEFLRPRNSKVLAYLRRLERETILIVANLSAAPQPVELDLRAFAGVAPLEMLGGTVFPPIRGDPYFLSLGPHGFYWFRLERSGDEPYGIEGTAI
;
A
#
# COMPACT_ATOMS: atom_id res chain seq x y z
N SER A 1 22.85 -3.41 -3.49
CA SER A 1 23.00 -3.17 -4.94
C SER A 1 21.63 -3.07 -5.59
N LEU A 2 21.54 -2.47 -6.78
CA LEU A 2 20.30 -2.41 -7.58
C LEU A 2 19.65 -3.79 -7.76
N LEU A 3 20.47 -4.83 -8.00
CA LEU A 3 20.00 -6.20 -8.16
C LEU A 3 19.21 -6.71 -6.95
N ASN A 4 19.69 -6.46 -5.73
CA ASN A 4 18.98 -6.90 -4.52
C ASN A 4 17.67 -6.13 -4.33
N THR A 5 17.65 -4.83 -4.66
CA THR A 5 16.42 -4.03 -4.67
C THR A 5 15.40 -4.57 -5.67
N MET A 6 15.83 -4.88 -6.90
CA MET A 6 14.97 -5.48 -7.92
C MET A 6 14.45 -6.85 -7.50
N ARG A 7 15.27 -7.71 -6.89
CA ARG A 7 14.81 -9.00 -6.35
C ARG A 7 13.74 -8.83 -5.28
N ARG A 8 13.91 -7.88 -4.35
CA ARG A 8 12.90 -7.58 -3.31
C ARG A 8 11.59 -7.09 -3.92
N LEU A 9 11.66 -6.21 -4.90
CA LEU A 9 10.48 -5.73 -5.64
C LEU A 9 9.74 -6.87 -6.35
N LEU A 10 10.46 -7.75 -7.04
CA LEU A 10 9.85 -8.89 -7.71
C LEU A 10 9.26 -9.89 -6.73
N ALA A 11 9.91 -10.12 -5.59
CA ALA A 11 9.39 -10.97 -4.53
C ALA A 11 8.09 -10.40 -3.96
N ALA A 12 8.06 -9.12 -3.57
CA ALA A 12 6.86 -8.44 -3.08
C ALA A 12 5.75 -8.40 -4.14
N ARG A 13 6.09 -8.24 -5.43
CA ARG A 13 5.09 -8.30 -6.51
C ARG A 13 4.45 -9.69 -6.64
N ARG A 14 5.22 -10.76 -6.37
CA ARG A 14 4.73 -12.15 -6.47
C ARG A 14 3.82 -12.55 -5.33
N THR A 15 3.80 -11.83 -4.21
CA THR A 15 2.92 -12.14 -3.08
C THR A 15 1.47 -11.75 -3.32
N SER A 16 1.19 -10.94 -4.35
CA SER A 16 -0.18 -10.50 -4.64
C SER A 16 -0.52 -10.50 -6.14
N PRO A 17 -1.62 -11.14 -6.55
CA PRO A 17 -2.12 -11.08 -7.92
C PRO A 17 -2.65 -9.69 -8.32
N VAL A 18 -2.94 -8.81 -7.34
CA VAL A 18 -3.44 -7.44 -7.55
C VAL A 18 -2.53 -6.64 -8.46
N PHE A 19 -1.21 -6.81 -8.36
CA PHE A 19 -0.23 -6.15 -9.23
C PHE A 19 -0.33 -6.55 -10.72
N GLY A 20 -0.85 -7.73 -11.02
CA GLY A 20 -1.02 -8.21 -12.39
C GLY A 20 -2.41 -8.00 -12.95
N ARG A 21 -3.45 -8.17 -12.11
CA ARG A 21 -4.84 -8.29 -12.56
C ARG A 21 -5.79 -7.27 -11.92
N GLY A 22 -5.38 -6.62 -10.84
CA GLY A 22 -6.22 -5.65 -10.15
C GLY A 22 -6.43 -4.37 -10.95
N GLY A 23 -7.63 -3.81 -10.85
CA GLY A 23 -7.99 -2.50 -11.39
C GLY A 23 -7.16 -1.38 -10.76
N ILE A 24 -7.18 -0.20 -11.38
CA ILE A 24 -6.39 0.96 -10.95
C ILE A 24 -7.31 2.16 -10.66
N GLU A 25 -7.03 2.87 -9.57
CA GLU A 25 -7.76 4.08 -9.17
C GLU A 25 -6.80 5.13 -8.61
N PHE A 26 -6.81 6.34 -9.18
CA PHE A 26 -5.86 7.40 -8.82
C PHE A 26 -6.42 8.30 -7.70
N LEU A 27 -5.62 8.57 -6.66
CA LEU A 27 -6.02 9.34 -5.47
C LEU A 27 -5.81 10.87 -5.59
N ARG A 28 -5.30 11.35 -6.73
CA ARG A 28 -5.10 12.77 -7.08
C ARG A 28 -4.74 13.69 -5.89
N PRO A 29 -3.59 13.47 -5.22
CA PRO A 29 -3.14 14.37 -4.16
C PRO A 29 -2.84 15.78 -4.67
N ARG A 30 -2.87 16.77 -3.77
CA ARG A 30 -2.52 18.17 -4.11
C ARG A 30 -1.09 18.31 -4.64
N ASN A 31 -0.16 17.49 -4.14
CA ASN A 31 1.21 17.48 -4.61
C ASN A 31 1.35 16.62 -5.88
N SER A 32 1.39 17.27 -7.04
CA SER A 32 1.53 16.60 -8.36
C SER A 32 2.89 15.93 -8.58
N LYS A 33 3.89 16.19 -7.73
CA LYS A 33 5.18 15.48 -7.74
C LYS A 33 5.08 14.08 -7.13
N VAL A 34 3.97 13.77 -6.46
CA VAL A 34 3.71 12.45 -5.88
C VAL A 34 2.57 11.77 -6.63
N LEU A 35 2.86 10.62 -7.20
CA LEU A 35 1.88 9.75 -7.80
C LEU A 35 1.33 8.81 -6.73
N ALA A 36 0.02 8.82 -6.51
CA ALA A 36 -0.66 7.91 -5.60
C ALA A 36 -1.86 7.25 -6.27
N TYR A 37 -1.94 5.92 -6.17
CA TYR A 37 -3.04 5.15 -6.73
C TYR A 37 -3.23 3.83 -5.97
N LEU A 38 -4.47 3.33 -6.04
CA LEU A 38 -4.87 2.04 -5.52
C LEU A 38 -4.85 1.01 -6.66
N ARG A 39 -4.45 -0.20 -6.31
CA ARG A 39 -4.72 -1.40 -7.08
C ARG A 39 -5.69 -2.26 -6.29
N ARG A 40 -6.78 -2.71 -6.91
CA ARG A 40 -7.84 -3.50 -6.24
C ARG A 40 -8.15 -4.77 -7.02
N LEU A 41 -8.17 -5.90 -6.34
CA LEU A 41 -8.67 -7.17 -6.87
C LEU A 41 -9.37 -7.92 -5.73
N GLU A 42 -10.64 -8.26 -5.92
CA GLU A 42 -11.44 -8.95 -4.91
C GLU A 42 -11.38 -8.22 -3.55
N ARG A 43 -10.83 -8.86 -2.52
CA ARG A 43 -10.71 -8.32 -1.15
C ARG A 43 -9.38 -7.62 -0.89
N GLU A 44 -8.42 -7.73 -1.82
CA GLU A 44 -7.08 -7.19 -1.62
C GLU A 44 -6.97 -5.80 -2.26
N THR A 45 -6.49 -4.84 -1.45
CA THR A 45 -6.21 -3.47 -1.89
C THR A 45 -4.76 -3.13 -1.58
N ILE A 46 -4.05 -2.64 -2.61
CA ILE A 46 -2.68 -2.16 -2.50
C ILE A 46 -2.65 -0.68 -2.83
N LEU A 47 -2.17 0.13 -1.88
CA LEU A 47 -1.86 1.53 -2.10
C LEU A 47 -0.42 1.68 -2.55
N ILE A 48 -0.22 2.35 -3.68
CA ILE A 48 1.09 2.68 -4.24
C ILE A 48 1.27 4.18 -4.18
N VAL A 49 2.37 4.62 -3.57
CA VAL A 49 2.75 6.03 -3.46
C VAL A 49 4.19 6.18 -3.94
N ALA A 50 4.43 7.04 -4.92
CA ALA A 50 5.74 7.22 -5.53
C ALA A 50 6.06 8.71 -5.69
N ASN A 51 7.21 9.11 -5.16
CA ASN A 51 7.78 10.43 -5.41
C ASN A 51 8.46 10.45 -6.78
N LEU A 52 7.99 11.29 -7.69
CA LEU A 52 8.57 11.48 -9.03
C LEU A 52 9.71 12.50 -9.03
N SER A 53 9.93 13.20 -7.91
CA SER A 53 10.97 14.23 -7.76
C SER A 53 12.27 13.68 -7.20
N ALA A 54 13.38 14.33 -7.57
CA ALA A 54 14.71 14.12 -6.99
C ALA A 54 14.90 14.82 -5.62
N ALA A 55 13.89 15.53 -5.12
CA ALA A 55 13.88 16.12 -3.78
C ALA A 55 12.87 15.38 -2.88
N PRO A 56 13.04 15.41 -1.54
CA PRO A 56 12.01 14.93 -0.62
C PRO A 56 10.66 15.61 -0.88
N GLN A 57 9.57 14.86 -0.80
CA GLN A 57 8.21 15.37 -1.02
C GLN A 57 7.25 14.90 0.08
N PRO A 58 6.47 15.82 0.67
CA PRO A 58 5.32 15.46 1.48
C PRO A 58 4.10 15.15 0.61
N VAL A 59 3.22 14.29 1.10
CA VAL A 59 1.90 14.06 0.51
C VAL A 59 0.86 13.81 1.60
N GLU A 60 -0.33 14.35 1.40
CA GLU A 60 -1.53 14.03 2.17
C GLU A 60 -2.50 13.28 1.26
N LEU A 61 -2.98 12.13 1.72
CA LEU A 61 -3.87 11.26 0.96
C LEU A 61 -5.23 11.14 1.64
N ASP A 62 -6.31 11.33 0.89
CA ASP A 62 -7.65 11.01 1.38
C ASP A 62 -7.83 9.49 1.35
N LEU A 63 -7.72 8.86 2.52
CA LEU A 63 -7.86 7.41 2.71
C LEU A 63 -9.05 7.07 3.61
N ARG A 64 -10.03 7.96 3.77
CA ARG A 64 -11.15 7.78 4.72
C ARG A 64 -11.91 6.47 4.54
N ALA A 65 -11.99 5.95 3.32
CA ALA A 65 -12.61 4.64 3.02
C ALA A 65 -11.92 3.44 3.70
N PHE A 66 -10.70 3.64 4.21
CA PHE A 66 -9.86 2.67 4.90
C PHE A 66 -9.62 3.05 6.37
N ALA A 67 -10.45 3.93 6.96
CA ALA A 67 -10.33 4.29 8.37
C ALA A 67 -10.34 3.03 9.27
N GLY A 68 -9.43 2.98 10.24
CA GLY A 68 -9.19 1.84 11.11
C GLY A 68 -8.17 0.81 10.58
N VAL A 69 -7.82 0.87 9.29
CA VAL A 69 -6.79 -0.02 8.70
C VAL A 69 -5.40 0.49 9.02
N ALA A 70 -4.51 -0.39 9.48
CA ALA A 70 -3.08 -0.14 9.60
C ALA A 70 -2.36 -0.56 8.30
N PRO A 71 -1.79 0.37 7.52
CA PRO A 71 -1.10 0.02 6.28
C PRO A 71 0.14 -0.82 6.55
N LEU A 72 0.30 -1.94 5.84
CA LEU A 72 1.49 -2.79 5.92
C LEU A 72 2.41 -2.52 4.73
N GLU A 73 3.62 -2.01 4.98
CA GLU A 73 4.64 -1.81 3.95
C GLU A 73 5.18 -3.16 3.45
N MET A 74 5.04 -3.44 2.16
CA MET A 74 5.19 -4.78 1.60
C MET A 74 6.64 -5.23 1.39
N LEU A 75 7.61 -4.31 1.29
CA LEU A 75 9.00 -4.70 1.04
C LEU A 75 9.72 -5.10 2.33
N GLY A 76 9.46 -4.38 3.43
CA GLY A 76 10.09 -4.53 4.73
C GLY A 76 9.15 -5.06 5.83
N GLY A 77 7.86 -5.21 5.55
CA GLY A 77 6.88 -5.75 6.51
C GLY A 77 6.58 -4.81 7.67
N THR A 78 6.82 -3.51 7.51
CA THR A 78 6.62 -2.52 8.57
C THR A 78 5.18 -2.04 8.60
N VAL A 79 4.55 -2.10 9.77
CA VAL A 79 3.20 -1.57 9.97
C VAL A 79 3.29 -0.06 10.21
N PHE A 80 2.53 0.69 9.43
CA PHE A 80 2.40 2.14 9.56
C PHE A 80 1.22 2.52 10.47
N PRO A 81 1.17 3.77 10.97
CA PRO A 81 0.05 4.23 11.79
C PRO A 81 -1.32 3.94 11.15
N PRO A 82 -2.35 3.59 11.96
CA PRO A 82 -3.67 3.34 11.42
C PRO A 82 -4.26 4.59 10.76
N ILE A 83 -4.93 4.37 9.64
CA ILE A 83 -5.66 5.41 8.90
C ILE A 83 -6.81 5.91 9.78
N ARG A 84 -6.96 7.23 9.85
CA ARG A 84 -8.00 7.91 10.63
C ARG A 84 -9.01 8.58 9.69
N GLY A 85 -9.84 9.46 10.23
CA GLY A 85 -10.78 10.28 9.45
C GLY A 85 -10.11 11.47 8.72
N ASP A 86 -8.89 11.82 9.10
CA ASP A 86 -8.13 12.94 8.53
C ASP A 86 -7.22 12.45 7.37
N PRO A 87 -6.74 13.37 6.50
CA PRO A 87 -5.78 13.03 5.46
C PRO A 87 -4.54 12.32 6.01
N TYR A 88 -4.14 11.25 5.34
CA TYR A 88 -3.03 10.42 5.74
C TYR A 88 -1.72 11.00 5.21
N PHE A 89 -0.87 11.49 6.11
CA PHE A 89 0.40 12.12 5.77
C PHE A 89 1.52 11.10 5.54
N LEU A 90 2.29 11.30 4.47
CA LEU A 90 3.52 10.57 4.19
C LEU A 90 4.62 11.55 3.77
N SER A 91 5.85 11.25 4.18
CA SER A 91 7.07 11.91 3.69
C SER A 91 7.88 10.90 2.89
N LEU A 92 8.23 11.25 1.65
CA LEU A 92 9.00 10.39 0.76
C LEU A 92 10.34 11.05 0.44
N GLY A 93 11.43 10.28 0.54
CA GLY A 93 12.74 10.70 0.05
C GLY A 93 12.77 10.85 -1.48
N PRO A 94 13.86 11.39 -2.05
CA PRO A 94 14.08 11.47 -3.50
C PRO A 94 13.81 10.14 -4.20
N HIS A 95 12.93 10.13 -5.21
CA HIS A 95 12.52 8.94 -5.95
C HIS A 95 12.04 7.75 -5.09
N GLY A 96 11.67 8.03 -3.83
CA GLY A 96 11.17 7.04 -2.89
C GLY A 96 9.76 6.59 -3.25
N PHE A 97 9.42 5.36 -2.86
CA PHE A 97 8.09 4.82 -3.06
C PHE A 97 7.70 3.90 -1.89
N TYR A 98 6.40 3.71 -1.71
CA TYR A 98 5.83 2.74 -0.78
C TYR A 98 4.77 1.90 -1.48
N TRP A 99 4.77 0.61 -1.18
CA TRP A 99 3.67 -0.31 -1.48
C TRP A 99 3.05 -0.73 -0.15
N PHE A 100 1.83 -0.30 0.10
CA PHE A 100 1.09 -0.64 1.29
C PHE A 100 -0.02 -1.61 0.96
N ARG A 101 -0.10 -2.71 1.71
CA ARG A 101 -1.30 -3.53 1.74
C ARG A 101 -2.28 -2.94 2.75
N LEU A 102 -3.52 -2.74 2.33
CA LEU A 102 -4.60 -2.20 3.16
C LEU A 102 -5.56 -3.33 3.54
N GLU A 103 -5.22 -4.13 4.55
CA GLU A 103 -6.08 -5.22 5.03
C GLU A 103 -7.05 -4.70 6.09
N ARG A 104 -8.35 -4.97 5.91
CA ARG A 104 -9.32 -4.76 7.00
C ARG A 104 -9.13 -5.89 8.01
N SER A 105 -8.86 -5.56 9.28
CA SER A 105 -8.63 -6.56 10.36
C SER A 105 -9.90 -7.33 10.78
N GLY A 106 -10.87 -7.53 9.88
CA GLY A 106 -12.13 -8.23 10.13
C GLY A 106 -12.37 -9.42 9.20
N ASP A 107 -11.37 -9.80 8.39
CA ASP A 107 -11.41 -10.97 7.51
C ASP A 107 -10.48 -12.09 8.00
N GLU A 108 -10.38 -12.26 9.31
CA GLU A 108 -10.06 -13.58 9.85
C GLU A 108 -11.27 -14.47 9.49
N PRO A 109 -11.12 -15.53 8.66
CA PRO A 109 -12.19 -16.50 8.53
C PRO A 109 -12.46 -17.02 9.94
N TYR A 110 -13.69 -16.83 10.44
CA TYR A 110 -14.11 -17.37 11.73
C TYR A 110 -13.62 -18.81 11.83
N GLY A 111 -12.68 -19.06 12.75
CA GLY A 111 -12.06 -20.35 12.93
C GLY A 111 -13.10 -21.40 13.28
N ILE A 112 -13.48 -22.21 12.30
CA ILE A 112 -14.06 -23.56 12.47
C ILE A 112 -13.81 -24.47 11.25
N GLU A 113 -12.96 -24.11 10.28
CA GLU A 113 -12.60 -25.04 9.18
C GLU A 113 -11.29 -25.81 9.42
N GLY A 114 -10.63 -25.60 10.57
CA GLY A 114 -9.41 -26.31 10.97
C GLY A 114 -9.64 -27.51 11.91
N THR A 115 -10.88 -27.86 12.23
CA THR A 115 -11.21 -29.03 13.05
C THR A 115 -12.28 -29.85 12.35
N ALA A 116 -11.90 -30.47 11.24
CA ALA A 116 -12.54 -31.70 10.81
C ALA A 116 -11.57 -32.84 11.11
N ILE A 117 -12.06 -33.75 11.96
CA ILE A 117 -11.50 -35.07 12.28
C ILE A 117 -11.41 -35.91 11.01
#